data_AF-A0A811P2F7-F1
#
_entry.id   AF-A0A811P2F7-F1
#
_cell.length_a   1.000
_cell.length_b   1.000
_cell.length_c   1.000
_cell.angle_alpha   90.00
_cell.angle_beta   90.00
_cell.angle_gamma   90.00
#
_symmetry.space_group_name_H-M   'P 1'
#
loop_
_entity.id
_entity.type
_entity.pdbx_description
1 polymer ?
#
loop_
_entity_poly.entity_id
_entity_poly.type
_entity_poly.pdbx_seq_one_letter_code
_entity_poly.pdbx_strand_id
1 'polypeptide(L)'
;MADVAVEEKVVEEVARLSCNASNFDGVLIDSARTCLNAPGLNTLENKVKLLVLKELKKLWDKEEPDLPWQQGEFSHSNTLLVDDSPYKALRNPPHTAIFPCPYSYKNDKDDALGSGGELRLYLESLATAEDVQR
;
A
#
# COMPACT_ATOMS: atom_id res chain seq x y z
N MET A 1 -6.56 -11.06 -17.21
CA MET A 1 -5.12 -11.29 -17.50
C MET A 1 -4.33 -9.98 -17.66
N ALA A 2 -4.96 -8.80 -17.57
CA ALA A 2 -4.29 -7.49 -17.65
C ALA A 2 -4.11 -6.80 -16.28
N ASP A 3 -4.81 -7.22 -15.22
CA ASP A 3 -4.74 -6.58 -13.89
C ASP A 3 -3.40 -6.80 -13.16
N VAL A 4 -2.87 -8.03 -13.19
CA VAL A 4 -1.67 -8.40 -12.43
C VAL A 4 -0.42 -7.65 -12.91
N ALA A 5 -0.30 -7.41 -14.23
CA ALA A 5 0.85 -6.73 -14.80
C ALA A 5 0.84 -5.21 -14.55
N VAL A 6 -0.33 -4.62 -14.26
CA VAL A 6 -0.46 -3.19 -13.93
C VAL A 6 -0.12 -2.97 -12.45
N GLU A 7 -0.60 -3.86 -11.57
CA GLU A 7 -0.17 -3.89 -10.15
C GLU A 7 1.35 -4.08 -10.04
N GLU A 8 1.93 -5.03 -10.77
CA GLU A 8 3.37 -5.30 -10.76
C GLU A 8 4.20 -4.10 -11.24
N LYS A 9 3.70 -3.35 -12.23
CA LYS A 9 4.37 -2.15 -12.76
C LYS A 9 4.27 -0.95 -11.81
N VAL A 10 3.15 -0.79 -11.11
CA VAL A 10 3.00 0.22 -10.04
C VAL A 10 3.90 -0.14 -8.86
N VAL A 11 3.96 -1.42 -8.48
CA VAL A 11 4.87 -1.92 -7.43
C VAL A 11 6.34 -1.71 -7.82
N GLU A 12 6.73 -1.97 -9.08
CA GLU A 12 8.10 -1.70 -9.55
C GLU A 12 8.45 -0.21 -9.57
N GLU A 13 7.53 0.66 -10.01
CA GLU A 13 7.77 2.11 -10.04
C GLU A 13 7.85 2.69 -8.62
N VAL A 14 6.99 2.21 -7.72
CA VAL A 14 7.02 2.52 -6.28
C VAL A 14 8.30 2.00 -5.62
N ALA A 15 8.72 0.78 -5.91
CA ALA A 15 9.98 0.23 -5.44
C ALA A 15 11.18 1.02 -5.99
N ARG A 16 11.13 1.48 -7.24
CA ARG A 16 12.15 2.36 -7.84
C ARG A 16 12.21 3.74 -7.19
N LEU A 17 11.07 4.31 -6.79
CA LEU A 17 11.04 5.55 -5.99
C LEU A 17 11.71 5.34 -4.63
N SER A 18 11.51 4.18 -4.00
CA SER A 18 12.23 3.80 -2.78
C SER A 18 13.74 3.60 -3.01
N CYS A 19 14.17 3.02 -4.13
CA CYS A 19 15.60 2.79 -4.40
C CYS A 19 16.41 4.05 -4.80
N ASN A 20 15.77 5.09 -5.37
CA ASN A 20 16.48 6.29 -5.85
C ASN A 20 16.57 7.42 -4.82
N ALA A 21 15.71 7.39 -3.79
CA ALA A 21 15.86 8.25 -2.64
C ALA A 21 16.73 7.51 -1.62
N SER A 22 17.98 7.96 -1.45
CA SER A 22 18.97 7.37 -0.53
C SER A 22 18.54 7.32 0.95
N ASN A 23 17.30 7.71 1.28
CA ASN A 23 16.70 7.79 2.61
C ASN A 23 15.29 7.17 2.68
N PHE A 24 14.80 6.46 1.66
CA PHE A 24 13.41 5.97 1.62
C PHE A 24 13.31 4.54 2.18
N ASP A 25 13.31 4.43 3.52
CA ASP A 25 13.02 3.18 4.25
C ASP A 25 11.51 2.84 4.29
N GLY A 26 10.65 3.69 3.72
CA GLY A 26 9.21 3.47 3.65
C GLY A 26 8.82 2.47 2.57
N VAL A 27 8.37 1.28 2.96
CA VAL A 27 7.88 0.27 2.01
C VAL A 27 6.36 0.41 1.86
N LEU A 28 5.93 0.59 0.61
CA LEU A 28 4.54 0.47 0.17
C LEU A 28 4.24 -0.99 -0.14
N ILE A 29 3.33 -1.58 0.63
CA ILE A 29 3.12 -3.03 0.60
C ILE A 29 1.72 -3.33 0.07
N ASP A 30 1.65 -3.73 -1.19
CA ASP A 30 0.54 -4.53 -1.68
C ASP A 30 0.97 -6.00 -1.78
N SER A 31 0.94 -6.69 -0.63
CA SER A 31 1.14 -8.14 -0.63
C SER A 31 -0.19 -8.82 -0.39
N ALA A 32 -0.77 -9.38 -1.45
CA ALA A 32 -1.97 -10.22 -1.38
C ALA A 32 -1.85 -11.36 -0.34
N ARG A 33 -0.62 -11.76 0.03
CA ARG A 33 -0.34 -12.78 1.05
C ARG A 33 -0.64 -12.31 2.47
N THR A 34 -0.56 -11.00 2.71
CA THR A 34 -0.91 -10.40 4.02
C THR A 34 -2.41 -10.12 4.16
N CYS A 35 -3.20 -10.41 3.12
CA CYS A 35 -4.64 -10.20 3.15
C CYS A 35 -5.35 -11.22 4.04
N LEU A 36 -6.35 -10.75 4.78
CA LEU A 36 -7.36 -11.59 5.40
C LEU A 36 -8.61 -11.61 4.54
N ASN A 37 -8.94 -12.80 4.04
CA ASN A 37 -10.25 -13.07 3.51
C ASN A 37 -11.17 -13.37 4.69
N ALA A 38 -12.27 -12.63 4.82
CA ALA A 38 -13.30 -12.92 5.83
C ALA A 38 -14.43 -13.74 5.17
N PRO A 39 -14.45 -15.08 5.31
CA PRO A 39 -15.42 -15.91 4.62
C PRO A 39 -16.83 -15.56 5.11
N GLY A 40 -17.78 -15.38 4.17
CA GLY A 40 -19.16 -15.06 4.49
C GLY A 40 -19.43 -13.59 4.84
N LEU A 41 -18.40 -12.73 4.85
CA LEU A 41 -18.57 -11.28 4.91
C LEU A 41 -18.37 -10.67 3.53
N ASN A 42 -19.28 -9.79 3.14
CA ASN A 42 -19.20 -9.01 1.91
C ASN A 42 -18.96 -7.55 2.26
N THR A 43 -18.46 -6.78 1.29
CA THR A 43 -18.42 -5.32 1.42
C THR A 43 -19.84 -4.75 1.51
N LEU A 44 -20.02 -3.65 2.26
CA LEU A 44 -21.33 -2.99 2.38
C LEU A 44 -21.86 -2.51 1.02
N GLU A 45 -20.96 -2.05 0.16
CA GLU A 45 -21.26 -1.48 -1.15
C GLU A 45 -21.50 -2.56 -2.21
N ASN A 46 -20.90 -3.75 -2.05
CA ASN A 46 -21.02 -4.85 -2.99
C ASN A 46 -21.17 -6.19 -2.27
N LYS A 47 -22.40 -6.71 -2.25
CA LYS A 47 -22.79 -7.98 -1.62
C LYS A 47 -22.24 -9.24 -2.31
N VAL A 48 -21.59 -9.08 -3.47
CA VAL A 48 -20.91 -10.17 -4.19
C VAL A 48 -19.40 -10.14 -3.91
N LYS A 49 -18.85 -8.96 -3.61
CA LYS A 49 -17.42 -8.80 -3.32
C LYS A 49 -17.14 -9.23 -1.88
N LEU A 50 -16.38 -10.30 -1.73
CA LEU A 50 -15.88 -10.76 -0.44
C LEU A 50 -15.08 -9.64 0.25
N LEU A 51 -15.24 -9.55 1.56
CA LEU A 51 -14.47 -8.65 2.39
C LEU A 51 -13.03 -9.15 2.48
N VAL A 52 -12.13 -8.39 1.89
CA VAL A 52 -10.69 -8.59 1.97
C VAL A 52 -10.09 -7.42 2.75
N LEU A 53 -9.39 -7.73 3.84
CA LEU A 53 -8.69 -6.74 4.66
C LEU A 53 -7.18 -6.89 4.46
N LYS A 54 -6.44 -5.80 4.44
CA LYS A 54 -4.98 -5.79 4.37
C LYS A 54 -4.43 -5.50 5.77
N GLU A 55 -3.84 -6.49 6.42
CA GLU A 55 -3.39 -6.38 7.81
C GLU A 55 -1.87 -6.16 7.89
N LEU A 56 -1.44 -4.91 8.12
CA LEU A 56 -0.02 -4.57 8.24
C LEU A 56 0.65 -5.28 9.41
N LYS A 57 -0.10 -5.64 10.46
CA LYS A 57 0.46 -6.39 11.60
C LYS A 57 1.08 -7.72 11.18
N LYS A 58 0.48 -8.44 10.22
CA LYS A 58 1.03 -9.72 9.73
C LYS A 58 2.39 -9.54 9.07
N LEU A 59 2.59 -8.39 8.44
CA LEU A 59 3.85 -8.00 7.85
C LEU A 59 4.91 -7.68 8.91
N TRP A 60 4.52 -6.89 9.92
CA TRP A 60 5.41 -6.51 11.04
C TRP A 60 5.83 -7.73 11.88
N ASP A 61 4.90 -8.66 12.09
CA ASP A 61 5.14 -9.91 12.81
C ASP A 61 5.92 -10.94 11.97
N LYS A 62 6.11 -10.69 10.67
CA LYS A 62 6.72 -11.63 9.71
C LYS A 62 6.03 -13.00 9.74
N GLU A 63 4.70 -13.03 9.66
CA GLU A 63 3.94 -14.29 9.63
C GLU A 63 4.28 -15.16 8.41
N GLU A 64 4.72 -14.54 7.31
CA GLU A 64 5.27 -15.23 6.15
C GLU A 64 6.81 -15.31 6.28
N PRO A 65 7.38 -16.49 6.56
CA PRO A 65 8.79 -16.62 6.92
C PRO A 65 9.77 -16.31 5.78
N ASP A 66 9.32 -16.46 4.53
CA ASP A 66 10.15 -16.35 3.31
C ASP A 66 10.28 -14.90 2.80
N LEU A 67 9.75 -13.91 3.53
CA LEU A 67 9.89 -12.51 3.18
C LEU A 67 11.33 -12.01 3.36
N PRO A 68 11.82 -11.11 2.48
CA PRO A 68 13.24 -10.73 2.42
C PRO A 68 13.70 -9.84 3.59
N TRP A 69 12.77 -9.22 4.33
CA TRP A 69 13.07 -8.37 5.49
C TRP A 69 13.16 -9.15 6.80
N GLN A 70 13.75 -8.53 7.81
CA GLN A 70 13.82 -9.05 9.17
C GLN A 70 12.60 -8.63 9.99
N GLN A 71 12.28 -9.44 11.01
CA GLN A 71 11.25 -9.07 11.97
C GLN A 71 11.67 -7.79 12.71
N GLY A 72 10.76 -6.82 12.81
CA GLY A 72 11.03 -5.51 13.41
C GLY A 72 11.64 -4.46 12.47
N GLU A 73 11.98 -4.83 11.22
CA GLU A 73 12.40 -3.87 10.19
C GLU A 73 11.24 -2.93 9.80
N PHE A 74 10.01 -3.44 9.87
CA PHE A 74 8.78 -2.68 9.62
C PHE A 74 7.89 -2.60 10.84
N SER A 75 7.23 -1.45 10.99
CA SER A 75 6.29 -1.13 12.05
C SER A 75 5.30 -0.05 11.62
N HIS A 76 4.44 0.39 12.53
CA HIS A 76 3.47 1.46 12.25
C HIS A 76 4.11 2.82 11.94
N SER A 77 5.34 3.08 12.39
CA SER A 77 6.00 4.37 12.18
C SER A 77 6.71 4.48 10.82
N ASN A 78 6.95 3.37 10.13
CA ASN A 78 7.67 3.36 8.84
C ASN A 78 6.96 2.55 7.74
N THR A 79 5.70 2.15 7.96
CA THR A 79 4.90 1.41 6.98
C THR A 79 3.61 2.14 6.67
N LEU A 80 3.34 2.35 5.38
CA LEU A 80 2.11 2.98 4.90
C LEU A 80 1.37 2.05 3.93
N LEU A 81 0.08 1.85 4.15
CA LEU A 81 -0.80 1.20 3.19
C LEU A 81 -1.31 2.22 2.17
N VAL A 82 -1.04 1.99 0.88
CA VAL A 82 -1.67 2.73 -0.22
C VAL A 82 -2.67 1.82 -0.90
N ASP A 83 -3.94 2.17 -0.81
CA ASP A 83 -5.02 1.39 -1.41
C ASP A 83 -6.20 2.31 -1.72
N ASP A 84 -6.90 2.13 -2.83
CA ASP A 84 -8.03 2.97 -3.21
C ASP A 84 -9.34 2.68 -2.43
N SER A 85 -9.32 1.66 -1.57
CA SER A 85 -10.48 1.12 -0.88
C SER A 85 -10.34 1.25 0.65
N PRO A 86 -10.91 2.29 1.27
CA PRO A 86 -10.80 2.55 2.71
C PRO A 86 -11.07 1.37 3.63
N TYR A 87 -12.05 0.54 3.27
CA TYR A 87 -12.43 -0.62 4.09
C TYR A 87 -11.29 -1.64 4.26
N LYS A 88 -10.30 -1.69 3.34
CA LYS A 88 -9.20 -2.67 3.44
C LYS A 88 -8.27 -2.36 4.62
N ALA A 89 -8.26 -1.12 5.10
CA ALA A 89 -7.42 -0.67 6.21
C ALA A 89 -8.06 -0.83 7.59
N LEU A 90 -9.29 -1.37 7.71
CA LEU A 90 -10.07 -1.37 8.96
C LEU A 90 -9.39 -2.00 10.18
N ARG A 91 -8.38 -2.85 9.98
CA ARG A 91 -7.63 -3.51 11.06
C ARG A 91 -6.26 -2.90 11.34
N ASN A 92 -5.90 -1.83 10.62
CA ASN A 92 -4.63 -1.13 10.80
C ASN A 92 -4.81 0.04 11.78
N PRO A 93 -3.75 0.44 12.49
CA PRO A 93 -3.80 1.64 13.32
C PRO A 93 -4.22 2.89 12.51
N PRO A 94 -4.78 3.92 13.17
CA PRO A 94 -5.04 5.20 12.52
C PRO A 94 -3.77 5.77 11.87
N HIS A 95 -3.93 6.51 10.79
CA HIS A 95 -2.82 7.21 10.11
C HIS A 95 -1.73 6.29 9.52
N THR A 96 -1.99 5.01 9.29
CA THR A 96 -1.06 4.10 8.56
C THR A 96 -1.58 3.75 7.16
N ALA A 97 -2.50 4.54 6.60
CA ALA A 97 -3.05 4.30 5.27
C ALA A 97 -3.49 5.61 4.59
N ILE A 98 -3.33 5.66 3.27
CA ILE A 98 -3.91 6.69 2.40
C ILE A 98 -4.76 6.06 1.30
N PHE A 99 -5.76 6.82 0.85
CA PHE A 99 -6.75 6.35 -0.11
C PHE A 99 -6.83 7.27 -1.33
N PRO A 100 -5.86 7.17 -2.27
CA PRO A 100 -5.88 7.96 -3.48
C PRO A 100 -7.07 7.60 -4.37
N CYS A 101 -7.39 8.48 -5.33
CA CYS A 101 -8.40 8.16 -6.33
C CYS A 101 -8.01 6.89 -7.12
N PRO A 102 -8.96 5.99 -7.42
CA PRO A 102 -8.69 4.82 -8.24
C PRO A 102 -8.13 5.22 -9.60
N TYR A 103 -7.07 4.52 -10.04
CA TYR A 103 -6.53 4.67 -11.38
C TYR A 103 -7.59 4.31 -12.44
N SER A 104 -7.59 5.05 -13.55
CA SER A 104 -8.45 4.74 -14.70
C SER A 104 -7.64 4.87 -15.98
N TYR A 105 -7.54 3.79 -16.76
CA TYR A 105 -6.85 3.81 -18.06
C TYR A 105 -7.47 4.78 -19.08
N LYS A 106 -8.69 5.25 -18.82
CA LYS A 106 -9.38 6.25 -19.65
C LYS A 106 -8.97 7.69 -19.31
N ASN A 107 -8.31 7.88 -18.18
CA ASN A 107 -7.75 9.16 -17.78
C ASN A 107 -6.31 9.24 -18.31
N ASP A 108 -6.15 9.68 -19.56
CA ASP A 108 -4.84 9.88 -20.19
C ASP A 108 -4.04 11.05 -19.59
N LYS A 109 -4.68 11.84 -18.71
CA LYS A 109 -4.08 12.92 -17.94
C LYS A 109 -3.73 12.53 -16.51
N ASP A 110 -3.87 11.25 -16.14
CA ASP A 110 -3.45 10.79 -14.82
C ASP A 110 -1.93 10.89 -14.70
N ASP A 111 -1.48 11.85 -13.90
CA ASP A 111 -0.07 12.13 -13.62
C ASP A 111 0.22 12.09 -12.12
N ALA A 112 -0.66 11.50 -11.30
CA ALA A 112 -0.54 11.53 -9.84
C ALA A 112 0.78 10.94 -9.32
N LEU A 113 1.27 9.87 -9.98
CA LEU A 113 2.58 9.25 -9.73
C LEU A 113 3.70 9.76 -10.65
N GLY A 114 3.38 10.64 -11.62
CA GLY A 114 4.34 11.24 -12.53
C GLY A 114 5.29 12.23 -11.83
N SER A 115 6.31 12.72 -12.55
CA SER A 115 7.20 13.76 -12.01
C SER A 115 6.42 15.02 -11.64
N GLY A 116 6.50 15.42 -10.37
CA GLY A 116 5.74 16.55 -9.83
C GLY A 116 4.27 16.23 -9.52
N GLY A 117 3.83 14.98 -9.69
CA GLY A 117 2.49 14.54 -9.34
C GLY A 117 2.25 14.58 -7.83
N GLU A 118 1.05 14.97 -7.43
CA GLU A 118 0.70 15.21 -6.03
C GLU A 118 0.90 13.99 -5.13
N LEU A 119 0.49 12.79 -5.58
CA LEU A 119 0.67 11.56 -4.81
C LEU A 119 2.15 11.20 -4.66
N ARG A 120 2.94 11.39 -5.72
CA ARG A 120 4.39 11.19 -5.68
C ARG A 120 5.06 12.14 -4.67
N LEU A 121 4.77 13.44 -4.74
CA LEU A 121 5.34 14.43 -3.83
C LEU A 121 4.98 14.15 -2.37
N TYR A 122 3.74 13.71 -2.12
CA TYR A 122 3.31 13.29 -0.79
C TYR A 122 4.11 12.08 -0.28
N LEU A 123 4.27 11.03 -1.10
CA LEU A 123 5.06 9.84 -0.74
C LEU A 123 6.54 10.17 -0.53
N GLU A 124 7.12 11.03 -1.37
CA GLU A 124 8.50 11.55 -1.22
C GLU A 124 8.67 12.30 0.11
N SER A 125 7.67 13.10 0.52
CA SER A 125 7.72 13.78 1.81
C SER A 125 7.65 12.80 2.99
N LEU A 126 6.76 11.80 2.92
CA LEU A 126 6.57 10.81 4.00
C LEU A 126 7.81 9.94 4.21
N ALA A 127 8.56 9.64 3.17
CA ALA A 127 9.78 8.87 3.33
C ALA A 127 10.92 9.58 4.04
N THR A 128 10.87 10.91 4.06
CA THR A 128 11.81 11.70 4.87
C THR A 128 11.30 11.91 6.29
N ALA A 129 10.08 11.47 6.59
CA ALA A 129 9.51 11.57 7.93
C ALA A 129 10.08 10.47 8.84
N GLU A 130 10.29 10.81 10.12
CA GLU A 130 10.69 9.86 11.15
C GLU A 130 9.55 8.89 11.52
N ASP A 131 8.31 9.36 11.38
CA ASP A 131 7.10 8.62 11.72
C ASP A 131 6.00 8.98 10.72
N VAL A 132 5.55 7.99 9.92
CA VAL A 132 4.50 8.17 8.90
C VAL A 132 3.14 8.53 9.50
N GLN A 133 2.93 8.34 10.81
CA GLN A 133 1.68 8.71 11.48
C GLN A 133 1.60 10.20 11.87
N ARG A 134 2.68 10.97 11.71
CA ARG A 134 2.81 12.35 12.22
C ARG A 134 2.98 13.41 11.14
#